data_AF-A0AA51HIJ7-F1
#
_entry.id   AF-A0AA51HIJ7-F1
#
_cell.length_a   1.000
_cell.length_b   1.000
_cell.length_c   1.000
_cell.angle_alpha   90.00
_cell.angle_beta   90.00
_cell.angle_gamma   90.00
#
_symmetry.space_group_name_H-M   'P 1'
#
loop_
_entity.id
_entity.type
_entity.pdbx_description
1 polymer ?
#
loop_
_entity_poly.entity_id
_entity_poly.type
_entity_poly.pdbx_seq_one_letter_code
_entity_poly.pdbx_strand_id
1 'polypeptide(L)'
;MKELWNWIQTALVAVGAFMGWFLGGLDGLLYALIAFVVIDYVTGVLCAIIDKNLCSKIGAKGIFKKILIFALVGLGHILDTYILGFAGNSDGSVLRTAVIFFYLSNEGISILENAAHIGLPIPEKLKDVLKQLHGRDDNGPSSPEGKV
;
A
#
# COMPACT_ATOMS: atom_id res chain seq x y z
N MET A 1 9.53 16.38 33.06
CA MET A 1 9.59 16.58 31.60
C MET A 1 10.65 15.70 30.93
N LYS A 2 11.91 15.67 31.40
CA LYS A 2 12.96 14.81 30.82
C LYS A 2 12.64 13.30 30.86
N GLU A 3 12.06 12.83 31.96
CA GLU A 3 11.58 11.43 32.08
C GLU A 3 10.53 11.07 31.00
N LEU A 4 9.47 11.87 30.87
CA LEU A 4 8.43 11.66 29.86
C LEU A 4 8.99 11.65 28.43
N TRP A 5 9.93 12.57 28.15
CA TRP A 5 10.60 12.64 26.86
C TRP A 5 11.44 11.38 26.57
N ASN A 6 12.19 10.90 27.55
CA ASN A 6 12.96 9.65 27.42
C ASN A 6 12.07 8.44 27.15
N TRP A 7 10.92 8.35 27.83
CA TRP A 7 9.94 7.27 27.57
C TRP A 7 9.40 7.30 26.15
N ILE A 8 9.06 8.49 25.63
CA ILE A 8 8.62 8.66 24.24
C ILE A 8 9.72 8.25 23.26
N GLN A 9 10.95 8.72 23.47
CA GLN A 9 12.09 8.33 22.63
C GLN A 9 12.33 6.83 22.64
N THR A 10 12.26 6.21 23.82
CA THR A 10 12.46 4.76 23.99
C THR A 10 11.38 3.98 23.24
N ALA A 11 10.12 4.40 23.35
CA ALA A 11 9.03 3.79 22.61
C ALA A 11 9.22 3.92 21.09
N LEU A 12 9.60 5.10 20.60
CA LEU A 12 9.86 5.31 19.17
C LEU A 12 11.03 4.46 18.66
N VAL A 13 12.11 4.37 19.42
CA VAL A 13 13.27 3.53 19.07
C VAL A 13 12.89 2.06 19.05
N ALA A 14 12.13 1.58 20.05
CA ALA A 14 11.68 0.19 20.12
C ALA A 14 10.77 -0.16 18.94
N VAL A 15 9.82 0.71 18.61
CA VAL A 15 8.93 0.53 17.44
C VAL A 15 9.74 0.57 16.14
N GLY A 16 10.64 1.54 15.99
CA GLY A 16 11.49 1.64 14.80
C GLY A 16 12.39 0.43 14.61
N ALA A 17 13.00 -0.07 15.69
CA ALA A 17 13.82 -1.28 15.67
C ALA A 17 12.99 -2.51 15.30
N PHE A 18 11.80 -2.67 15.90
CA PHE A 18 10.88 -3.75 15.55
C PHE A 18 10.45 -3.68 14.09
N MET A 19 10.08 -2.50 13.58
CA MET A 19 9.70 -2.31 12.19
C MET A 19 10.86 -2.60 11.23
N GLY A 20 12.07 -2.16 11.57
CA GLY A 20 13.27 -2.44 10.77
C GLY A 20 13.56 -3.94 10.68
N TRP A 21 13.43 -4.66 11.78
CA TRP A 21 13.54 -6.12 11.81
C TRP A 21 12.41 -6.80 11.03
N PHE A 22 11.15 -6.41 11.28
CA PHE A 22 9.98 -7.04 10.68
C PHE A 22 9.91 -6.86 9.16
N LEU A 23 10.28 -5.68 8.66
CA LEU A 23 10.26 -5.38 7.23
C LEU A 23 11.51 -5.86 6.48
N GLY A 24 12.50 -6.42 7.18
CA GLY A 24 13.74 -6.91 6.56
C GLY A 24 14.69 -5.80 6.11
N GLY A 25 14.74 -4.70 6.84
CA GLY A 25 15.59 -3.54 6.55
C GLY A 25 14.96 -2.50 5.61
N LEU A 26 15.59 -1.32 5.58
CA LEU A 26 15.20 -0.18 4.74
C LEU A 26 16.11 -0.08 3.51
N ASP A 27 15.78 -0.81 2.45
CA ASP A 27 16.47 -0.74 1.16
C ASP A 27 15.71 0.10 0.13
N GLY A 28 16.30 0.26 -1.06
CA GLY A 28 15.73 1.07 -2.15
C GLY A 28 14.33 0.64 -2.59
N LEU A 29 14.00 -0.66 -2.53
CA LEU A 29 12.67 -1.16 -2.89
C LEU A 29 11.63 -0.75 -1.87
N LEU A 30 11.95 -0.88 -0.58
CA LEU A 30 11.04 -0.45 0.48
C LEU A 30 10.88 1.08 0.49
N TYR A 31 11.95 1.85 0.24
CA TYR A 31 11.86 3.30 0.07
C TYR A 31 10.96 3.70 -1.11
N ALA A 32 11.07 2.99 -2.25
CA ALA A 32 10.20 3.22 -3.40
C ALA A 32 8.73 2.96 -3.04
N LEU A 33 8.43 1.85 -2.34
CA LEU A 33 7.06 1.55 -1.90
C LEU A 33 6.51 2.61 -0.96
N ILE A 34 7.31 3.08 0.01
CA ILE A 34 6.91 4.17 0.92
C ILE A 34 6.58 5.43 0.12
N ALA A 35 7.43 5.81 -0.85
CA ALA A 35 7.19 6.98 -1.68
C ALA A 35 5.88 6.85 -2.47
N PHE A 36 5.62 5.69 -3.08
CA PHE A 36 4.40 5.42 -3.83
C PHE A 36 3.16 5.50 -2.94
N VAL A 37 3.18 4.87 -1.75
CA VAL A 37 2.07 4.94 -0.79
C VAL A 37 1.78 6.37 -0.34
N VAL A 38 2.83 7.17 -0.09
CA VAL A 38 2.68 8.58 0.33
C VAL A 38 2.09 9.42 -0.82
N ILE A 39 2.62 9.27 -2.03
CA ILE A 39 2.11 10.01 -3.21
C ILE A 39 0.66 9.61 -3.48
N ASP A 40 0.33 8.32 -3.43
CA ASP A 40 -1.04 7.86 -3.59
C ASP A 40 -1.99 8.49 -2.58
N TYR A 41 -1.63 8.46 -1.29
CA TYR A 41 -2.46 9.05 -0.25
C TYR A 41 -2.65 10.56 -0.47
N VAL A 42 -1.60 11.30 -0.81
CA VAL A 42 -1.69 12.73 -1.10
C VAL A 42 -2.57 12.98 -2.33
N THR A 43 -2.37 12.26 -3.43
CA THR A 43 -3.17 12.42 -4.64
C THR A 43 -4.65 12.06 -4.42
N GLY A 44 -4.94 11.00 -3.68
CA GLY A 44 -6.31 10.61 -3.31
C GLY A 44 -6.99 11.66 -2.42
N VAL A 45 -6.26 12.25 -1.47
CA VAL A 45 -6.78 13.37 -0.66
C VAL A 45 -7.06 14.59 -1.54
N LEU A 46 -6.19 14.93 -2.49
CA LEU A 46 -6.41 16.03 -3.42
C LEU A 46 -7.66 15.81 -4.29
N CYS A 47 -7.85 14.60 -4.84
CA CYS A 47 -9.08 14.25 -5.55
C CYS A 47 -10.33 14.46 -4.68
N ALA A 48 -10.31 13.95 -3.44
CA ALA A 48 -11.44 14.08 -2.52
C ALA A 48 -11.77 15.53 -2.13
N ILE A 49 -10.75 16.41 -2.08
CA ILE A 49 -10.93 17.86 -1.87
C ILE A 49 -11.61 18.49 -3.10
N ILE A 50 -11.14 18.16 -4.31
CA ILE A 50 -11.70 18.70 -5.57
C ILE A 50 -13.17 18.30 -5.71
N ASP A 51 -13.49 17.05 -5.40
CA ASP A 51 -14.85 16.51 -5.44
C ASP A 51 -15.72 17.00 -4.27
N LYS A 52 -15.17 17.79 -3.34
CA LYS A 52 -15.81 18.26 -2.09
C LYS A 52 -16.41 17.12 -1.24
N ASN A 53 -15.91 15.91 -1.39
CA ASN A 53 -16.42 14.69 -0.75
C ASN A 53 -15.42 14.12 0.26
N LEU A 54 -15.01 14.97 1.21
CA LEU A 54 -14.12 14.56 2.29
C LEU A 54 -14.90 13.76 3.35
N CYS A 55 -14.87 12.43 3.22
CA CYS A 55 -15.38 11.53 4.25
C CYS A 55 -14.23 10.88 5.02
N SER A 56 -14.13 11.18 6.32
CA SER A 56 -13.11 10.61 7.21
C SER A 56 -13.14 9.08 7.26
N LYS A 57 -14.33 8.47 7.11
CA LYS A 57 -14.50 7.00 7.04
C LYS A 57 -13.80 6.41 5.82
N ILE A 58 -13.87 7.10 4.68
CA ILE A 58 -13.21 6.67 3.43
C ILE A 58 -11.69 6.83 3.57
N GLY A 59 -11.23 7.97 4.13
CA GLY A 59 -9.81 8.20 4.41
C GLY A 59 -9.20 7.19 5.39
N ALA A 60 -9.92 6.85 6.46
CA ALA A 60 -9.48 5.85 7.43
C ALA A 60 -9.37 4.45 6.80
N LYS A 61 -10.33 4.07 5.94
CA LYS A 61 -10.25 2.82 5.16
C LYS A 61 -9.04 2.82 4.22
N GLY A 62 -8.72 3.97 3.61
CA GLY A 62 -7.51 4.16 2.80
C GLY A 62 -6.24 3.89 3.59
N ILE A 63 -6.06 4.54 4.74
CA ILE A 63 -4.91 4.34 5.62
C ILE A 63 -4.80 2.88 6.10
N PHE A 64 -5.91 2.26 6.48
CA PHE A 64 -5.92 0.86 6.90
C PHE A 64 -5.40 -0.08 5.80
N LYS A 65 -5.81 0.14 4.54
CA LYS A 65 -5.26 -0.60 3.40
C LYS A 65 -3.74 -0.43 3.30
N LYS A 66 -3.22 0.80 3.45
CA LYS A 66 -1.76 1.04 3.37
C LYS A 66 -0.98 0.37 4.51
N ILE A 67 -1.54 0.33 5.72
CA ILE A 67 -0.93 -0.40 6.85
C ILE A 67 -0.85 -1.90 6.54
N LEU A 68 -1.90 -2.48 5.93
CA LEU A 68 -1.90 -3.89 5.53
C LEU A 68 -0.85 -4.21 4.46
N ILE A 69 -0.52 -3.27 3.57
CA ILE A 69 0.56 -3.43 2.59
C ILE A 69 1.89 -3.71 3.32
N PHE A 70 2.26 -2.88 4.29
CA PHE A 70 3.50 -3.08 5.05
C PHE A 70 3.46 -4.34 5.93
N ALA A 71 2.29 -4.72 6.45
CA ALA A 71 2.12 -5.98 7.16
C ALA A 71 2.42 -7.19 6.25
N LEU A 72 1.95 -7.16 5.00
CA LEU A 72 2.20 -8.22 4.02
C LEU A 72 3.65 -8.24 3.54
N VAL A 73 4.30 -7.09 3.41
CA VAL A 73 5.74 -7.01 3.11
C VAL A 73 6.56 -7.68 4.22
N GLY A 74 6.27 -7.35 5.48
CA GLY A 74 6.96 -7.99 6.61
C GLY A 74 6.64 -9.47 6.75
N LEU A 75 5.41 -9.89 6.42
CA LEU A 75 5.09 -11.32 6.32
C LEU A 75 5.93 -12.00 5.23
N GLY A 76 6.04 -11.39 4.04
CA GLY A 76 6.90 -11.89 2.97
C GLY A 76 8.37 -12.02 3.42
N HIS A 77 8.88 -11.03 4.17
CA HIS A 77 10.21 -11.09 4.75
C HIS A 77 10.38 -12.26 5.74
N ILE A 78 9.42 -12.48 6.64
CA ILE A 78 9.44 -13.59 7.60
C ILE A 78 9.43 -14.93 6.86
N LEU A 79 8.60 -15.08 5.82
CA LEU A 79 8.54 -16.31 5.03
C LEU A 79 9.86 -16.56 4.30
N ASP A 80 10.44 -15.53 3.69
CA ASP A 80 11.76 -15.61 3.06
C ASP A 80 12.83 -16.07 4.07
N THR A 81 12.83 -15.47 5.27
CA THR A 81 13.88 -15.70 6.27
C THR A 81 13.77 -17.06 6.95
N TYR A 82 12.56 -17.45 7.36
CA TYR A 82 12.36 -18.61 8.24
C TYR A 82 11.87 -19.86 7.52
N ILE A 83 11.27 -19.73 6.34
CA ILE A 83 10.75 -20.88 5.57
C ILE A 83 11.63 -21.17 4.37
N LEU A 84 11.89 -20.16 3.52
CA LEU A 84 12.65 -20.36 2.29
C LEU A 84 14.16 -20.36 2.51
N GLY A 85 14.67 -19.51 3.39
CA GLY A 85 16.08 -19.45 3.77
C GLY A 85 16.60 -20.70 4.46
N PHE A 86 15.70 -21.51 5.04
CA PHE A 86 16.05 -22.83 5.60
C PHE A 86 16.12 -23.93 4.53
N ALA A 87 15.38 -23.77 3.42
CA ALA A 87 15.21 -24.81 2.40
C ALA A 87 16.14 -24.66 1.19
N GLY A 88 16.75 -23.50 0.97
CA GLY A 88 17.71 -23.26 -0.10
C GLY A 88 18.72 -22.19 0.29
N ASN A 89 19.98 -22.39 -0.07
CA ASN A 89 21.09 -21.44 0.12
C ASN A 89 20.93 -20.20 -0.79
N SER A 90 19.78 -19.54 -0.73
CA SER A 90 19.43 -18.41 -1.56
C SER A 90 19.37 -17.17 -0.68
N ASP A 91 20.38 -16.31 -0.78
CA ASP A 91 20.49 -14.99 -0.13
C ASP A 91 19.41 -13.97 -0.58
N GLY A 92 18.28 -14.45 -1.13
CA GLY A 92 17.29 -13.62 -1.81
C GLY A 92 15.98 -13.51 -1.03
N SER A 93 15.58 -12.28 -0.70
CA SER A 93 14.24 -11.97 -0.19
C SER A 93 13.20 -11.93 -1.32
N VAL A 94 12.98 -13.08 -1.98
CA VAL A 94 12.18 -13.19 -3.21
C VAL A 94 10.71 -12.86 -2.96
N LEU A 95 10.09 -13.42 -1.92
CA LEU A 95 8.69 -13.15 -1.61
C LEU A 95 8.47 -11.72 -1.18
N ARG A 96 9.33 -11.19 -0.30
CA ARG A 96 9.31 -9.77 0.10
C ARG A 96 9.38 -8.87 -1.12
N THR A 97 10.31 -9.14 -2.04
CA THR A 97 10.48 -8.38 -3.27
C THR A 97 9.24 -8.45 -4.16
N ALA A 98 8.68 -9.65 -4.36
CA ALA A 98 7.48 -9.86 -5.15
C ALA A 98 6.27 -9.11 -4.58
N VAL A 99 6.07 -9.15 -3.25
CA VAL A 99 5.01 -8.41 -2.56
C VAL A 99 5.21 -6.91 -2.72
N ILE A 100 6.43 -6.40 -2.59
CA ILE A 100 6.75 -4.99 -2.82
C ILE A 100 6.40 -4.59 -4.25
N PHE A 101 6.83 -5.33 -5.27
CA PHE A 101 6.52 -5.01 -6.67
C PHE A 101 5.03 -5.05 -6.98
N PHE A 102 4.31 -6.02 -6.41
CA PHE A 102 2.85 -6.11 -6.54
C PHE A 102 2.18 -4.84 -6.00
N TYR A 103 2.54 -4.41 -4.79
CA TYR A 103 1.95 -3.22 -4.21
C TYR A 103 2.45 -1.92 -4.84
N LEU A 104 3.71 -1.85 -5.29
CA LEU A 104 4.20 -0.72 -6.07
C LEU A 104 3.36 -0.52 -7.34
N SER A 105 2.98 -1.61 -7.99
CA SER A 105 2.09 -1.58 -9.16
C SER A 105 0.68 -1.11 -8.77
N ASN A 106 0.11 -1.61 -7.66
CA ASN A 106 -1.21 -1.19 -7.17
C ASN A 106 -1.26 0.29 -6.83
N GLU A 107 -0.26 0.80 -6.11
CA GLU A 107 -0.13 2.22 -5.80
C GLU A 107 0.10 3.05 -7.06
N GLY A 108 0.91 2.56 -8.00
CA GLY A 108 1.14 3.23 -9.28
C GLY A 108 -0.14 3.37 -10.12
N ILE A 109 -0.97 2.32 -10.17
CA ILE A 109 -2.29 2.35 -10.82
C ILE A 109 -3.19 3.39 -10.16
N SER A 110 -3.26 3.39 -8.82
CA SER A 110 -4.08 4.33 -8.05
C SER A 110 -3.63 5.79 -8.25
N ILE A 111 -2.32 6.05 -8.28
CA ILE A 111 -1.77 7.38 -8.61
C ILE A 111 -2.16 7.81 -10.02
N LEU A 112 -2.06 6.92 -11.02
CA LEU A 112 -2.45 7.23 -12.39
C LEU A 112 -3.94 7.55 -12.50
N GLU A 113 -4.78 6.82 -11.78
CA GLU A 113 -6.21 7.08 -11.71
C GLU A 113 -6.50 8.46 -11.10
N ASN A 114 -5.91 8.77 -9.95
CA ASN A 114 -6.04 10.08 -9.30
C ASN A 114 -5.54 11.21 -10.20
N ALA A 115 -4.40 11.03 -10.87
CA ALA A 115 -3.87 12.00 -11.81
C ALA A 115 -4.82 12.24 -13.01
N ALA A 116 -5.41 11.16 -13.56
CA ALA A 116 -6.41 11.26 -14.61
C ALA A 116 -7.64 12.04 -14.16
N HIS A 117 -8.08 11.82 -12.91
CA HIS A 117 -9.24 12.48 -12.32
C HIS A 117 -8.99 13.98 -12.10
N ILE A 118 -7.78 14.36 -11.65
CA ILE A 118 -7.37 15.76 -11.48
C ILE A 118 -7.22 16.49 -12.83
N GLY A 119 -7.19 15.77 -13.94
CA GLY A 119 -7.14 16.32 -15.28
C GLY A 119 -5.74 16.40 -15.88
N LEU A 120 -4.77 15.63 -15.36
CA LEU A 120 -3.48 15.50 -16.03
C LEU A 120 -3.68 14.78 -17.38
N PRO A 121 -2.99 15.23 -18.46
CA PRO A 121 -3.09 14.59 -19.75
C PRO A 121 -2.42 13.21 -19.70
N ILE A 122 -3.22 12.15 -19.79
CA ILE A 122 -2.78 10.75 -19.84
C ILE A 122 -3.26 10.15 -21.16
N PRO A 123 -2.45 9.34 -21.87
CA PRO A 123 -2.86 8.66 -23.08
C PRO A 123 -4.20 7.92 -22.95
N GLU A 124 -5.11 8.11 -23.91
CA GLU A 124 -6.47 7.52 -23.89
C GLU A 124 -6.44 6.00 -23.71
N LYS A 125 -5.45 5.32 -24.31
CA LYS A 125 -5.29 3.86 -24.14
C LYS A 125 -5.03 3.44 -22.69
N LEU A 126 -4.30 4.24 -21.92
CA LEU A 126 -4.08 3.97 -20.49
C LEU A 126 -5.36 4.24 -19.71
N LYS A 127 -6.07 5.34 -20.03
CA LYS A 127 -7.35 5.68 -19.40
C LYS A 127 -8.40 4.60 -19.61
N ASP A 128 -8.47 4.01 -20.80
CA ASP A 128 -9.38 2.90 -21.13
C ASP A 128 -9.06 1.64 -20.31
N VAL A 129 -7.77 1.31 -20.14
CA VAL A 129 -7.34 0.17 -19.32
C VAL A 129 -7.67 0.40 -17.85
N LEU A 130 -7.45 1.61 -17.33
CA LEU A 130 -7.79 1.97 -15.94
C LEU A 130 -9.30 1.85 -15.68
N LYS A 131 -10.15 2.32 -16.61
CA LYS A 131 -11.61 2.17 -16.51
C LYS A 131 -12.06 0.71 -16.48
N GLN A 132 -11.43 -0.16 -17.28
CA GLN A 132 -11.75 -1.59 -17.29
C GLN A 132 -11.38 -2.30 -15.98
N LEU A 133 -10.30 -1.87 -15.31
CA LEU A 133 -9.95 -2.37 -13.98
C LEU A 133 -10.99 -1.94 -12.95
N HIS A 134 -11.40 -0.67 -12.96
CA HIS A 134 -12.39 -0.14 -12.02
C HIS A 134 -13.77 -0.79 -12.18
N GLY A 135 -14.21 -1.05 -13.43
CA GLY A 135 -15.48 -1.72 -13.71
C GLY A 135 -15.56 -3.20 -13.29
N ARG A 136 -14.44 -3.83 -12.91
CA ARG A 136 -14.44 -5.21 -12.36
C ARG A 136 -14.73 -5.25 -10.86
N ASP A 137 -14.42 -4.20 -10.10
CA ASP A 137 -14.62 -4.18 -8.65
C ASP A 137 -16.09 -3.94 -8.24
N ASP A 138 -16.91 -3.32 -9.11
CA ASP A 138 -18.33 -3.09 -8.86
C ASP A 138 -19.25 -4.28 -9.21
N ASN A 139 -18.74 -5.30 -9.92
CA ASN A 139 -19.49 -6.50 -10.30
C ASN A 139 -19.24 -7.66 -9.30
N GLY A 140 -19.65 -7.46 -8.04
CA GLY A 140 -19.90 -8.58 -7.12
C GLY A 140 -21.04 -9.47 -7.63
N PRO A 141 -21.11 -10.77 -7.27
CA PRO A 141 -22.08 -11.68 -7.86
C PRO A 141 -23.49 -11.16 -7.58
N SER A 142 -24.23 -10.88 -8.65
CA SER A 142 -25.65 -10.56 -8.60
C SER A 142 -26.37 -11.66 -7.82
N SER A 143 -26.81 -11.33 -6.61
CA SER A 143 -27.68 -12.21 -5.82
C SER A 143 -28.90 -12.56 -6.68
N PRO A 144 -29.25 -13.86 -6.85
CA PRO A 144 -30.41 -14.20 -7.66
C PRO A 144 -31.65 -13.67 -6.94
N GLU A 145 -32.35 -12.74 -7.57
CA GLU A 145 -33.68 -12.32 -7.15
C GLU A 145 -34.60 -13.55 -7.15
N GLY A 146 -34.83 -14.10 -5.97
CA GLY A 146 -35.89 -15.06 -5.73
C GLY A 146 -37.24 -14.37 -5.90
N LYS A 147 -37.85 -14.58 -7.07
CA LYS A 147 -39.29 -14.41 -7.26
C LYS A 147 -39.99 -15.59 -6.59
N VAL A 148 -40.75 -15.31 -5.54
CA VAL A 148 -41.92 -16.11 -5.12
C VAL A 148 -43.06 -15.14 -4.88
#